data_AF-A0A1D2S9X3-F1
#
_entry.id   AF-A0A1D2S9X3-F1
#
_cell.length_a   1.000
_cell.length_b   1.000
_cell.length_c   1.000
_cell.angle_alpha   90.00
_cell.angle_beta   90.00
_cell.angle_gamma   90.00
#
_symmetry.space_group_name_H-M   'P 1'
#
loop_
_entity.id
_entity.type
_entity.pdbx_description
1 polymer ?
#
loop_
_entity_poly.entity_id
_entity_poly.type
_entity_poly.pdbx_seq_one_letter_code
_entity_poly.pdbx_strand_id
1 'polypeptide(L)'
;MLKQLIDQVWSGGTSPQDSEIYALIHDELSSGAMDTGLWTKATAVSDGNTDKAKSRYIEMRANVLRNERKRLQEFAKQAQRQQLAIERQNAERERRFQELQSLSQREAAVQNKLWLQFTSPEAKKGKRKKQVRNTLIFAVVSVGSYLLLEEGGAIPIIVFGFGAWLLSLATYGKQELEDELKNVRRRINDLGGNT
;
A
#
# COMPACT_ATOMS: atom_id res chain seq x y z
N MET A 1 26.13 14.31 -18.85
CA MET A 1 26.32 14.24 -17.39
C MET A 1 27.71 14.74 -16.96
N LEU A 2 28.83 14.16 -17.44
CA LEU A 2 30.18 14.62 -17.04
C LEU A 2 30.56 16.04 -17.52
N LYS A 3 30.17 16.45 -18.74
CA LYS A 3 30.45 17.81 -19.25
C LYS A 3 29.85 18.93 -18.38
N GLN A 4 28.62 18.76 -17.91
CA GLN A 4 27.94 19.73 -17.04
C GLN A 4 28.63 19.87 -15.67
N LEU A 5 29.16 18.77 -15.14
CA LEU A 5 29.92 18.75 -13.89
C LEU A 5 31.29 19.45 -14.03
N ILE A 6 31.93 19.33 -15.19
CA ILE A 6 33.23 19.97 -15.47
C ILE A 6 33.05 21.48 -15.66
N ASP A 7 32.02 21.93 -16.37
CA ASP A 7 31.70 23.36 -16.54
C ASP A 7 31.37 24.05 -15.19
N GLN A 8 30.77 23.30 -14.24
CA GLN A 8 30.44 23.80 -12.91
C GLN A 8 31.67 23.93 -11.98
N VAL A 9 32.76 23.23 -12.27
CA VAL A 9 34.02 23.26 -11.50
C VAL A 9 35.06 24.21 -12.13
N TRP A 10 35.00 24.44 -13.45
CA TRP A 10 35.98 25.24 -14.21
C TRP A 10 35.53 26.67 -14.57
N SER A 11 34.33 27.10 -14.17
CA SER A 11 33.94 28.51 -14.24
C SER A 11 34.69 29.30 -13.16
N GLY A 12 35.92 29.68 -13.48
CA GLY A 12 36.74 30.57 -12.66
C GLY A 12 36.00 31.86 -12.36
N GLY A 13 35.49 31.97 -11.13
CA GLY A 13 35.12 33.22 -10.49
C GLY A 13 33.86 33.89 -11.03
N THR A 14 32.72 33.20 -11.05
CA THR A 14 31.36 33.68 -10.68
C THR A 14 30.35 32.80 -11.39
N SER A 15 29.70 31.89 -10.64
CA SER A 15 28.42 31.35 -11.11
C SER A 15 27.48 32.54 -11.43
N PRO A 16 26.55 32.46 -12.41
CA PRO A 16 25.50 33.47 -12.57
C PRO A 16 24.76 33.77 -11.25
N GLN A 17 24.73 32.80 -10.32
CA GLN A 17 24.17 32.96 -8.99
C GLN A 17 25.06 33.78 -8.04
N ASP A 18 26.38 33.80 -8.26
CA ASP A 18 27.32 34.62 -7.51
C ASP A 18 27.28 36.08 -7.99
N SER A 19 27.08 36.35 -9.29
CA SER A 19 26.95 37.74 -9.77
C SER A 19 25.74 38.46 -9.16
N GLU A 20 24.63 37.76 -8.94
CA GLU A 20 23.46 38.30 -8.22
C GLU A 20 23.80 38.66 -6.77
N ILE A 21 24.60 37.82 -6.11
CA ILE A 21 25.02 38.05 -4.71
C ILE A 21 25.90 39.30 -4.64
N TYR A 22 26.87 39.44 -5.53
CA TYR A 22 27.74 40.62 -5.54
C TYR A 22 27.02 41.89 -5.97
N ALA A 23 26.02 41.80 -6.86
CA ALA A 23 25.15 42.93 -7.19
C ALA A 23 24.36 43.41 -5.97
N LEU A 24 23.77 42.49 -5.21
CA LEU A 24 23.05 42.84 -3.99
C LEU A 24 23.96 43.48 -2.93
N ILE A 25 25.18 42.96 -2.77
CA ILE A 25 26.18 43.55 -1.87
C ILE A 25 26.61 44.95 -2.34
N HIS A 26 26.72 45.16 -3.66
CA HIS A 26 27.02 46.48 -4.21
C HIS A 26 25.91 47.49 -3.90
N ASP A 27 24.65 47.08 -4.02
CA ASP A 27 23.49 47.90 -3.65
C ASP A 27 23.47 48.20 -2.14
N GLU A 28 23.78 47.22 -1.28
CA GLU A 28 23.93 47.42 0.17
C GLU A 28 25.02 48.44 0.51
N LEU A 29 26.17 48.36 -0.17
CA LEU A 29 27.30 49.27 0.03
C LEU A 29 27.00 50.70 -0.45
N SER A 30 26.32 50.84 -1.60
CA SER A 30 26.02 52.14 -2.20
C SER A 30 24.86 52.85 -1.51
N SER A 31 23.87 52.11 -1.01
CA SER A 31 22.74 52.65 -0.25
C SER A 31 23.06 52.91 1.23
N GLY A 32 24.18 52.39 1.73
CA GLY A 32 24.57 52.47 3.13
C GLY A 32 23.77 51.52 4.05
N ALA A 33 22.96 50.63 3.49
CA ALA A 33 22.16 49.64 4.21
C ALA A 33 22.98 48.38 4.63
N MET A 34 24.24 48.59 5.01
CA MET A 34 25.13 47.50 5.39
C MET A 34 24.72 46.85 6.71
N ASP A 35 24.84 45.53 6.79
CA ASP A 35 24.84 44.79 8.06
C ASP A 35 25.90 45.37 9.02
N THR A 36 25.45 46.10 10.02
CA THR A 36 26.30 46.85 10.96
C THR A 36 27.20 45.94 11.79
N GLY A 37 26.73 44.74 12.15
CA GLY A 37 27.52 43.76 12.90
C GLY A 37 28.65 43.19 12.03
N LEU A 38 28.34 42.84 10.79
CA LEU A 38 29.30 42.31 9.84
C LEU A 38 30.32 43.37 9.39
N TRP A 39 29.86 44.60 9.19
CA TRP A 39 30.70 45.77 8.88
C TRP A 39 31.66 46.11 10.02
N THR A 40 31.17 46.12 11.26
CA THR A 40 32.00 46.36 12.45
C THR A 40 33.09 45.30 12.58
N LYS A 41 32.73 44.02 12.35
CA LYS A 41 33.70 42.92 12.35
C LYS A 41 34.74 43.07 11.23
N ALA A 42 34.32 43.44 10.02
CA ALA A 42 35.24 43.67 8.90
C ALA A 42 36.20 44.84 9.17
N THR A 43 35.72 45.90 9.81
CA THR A 43 36.51 47.07 10.20
C THR A 43 37.53 46.73 11.28
N ALA A 44 37.12 45.97 12.31
CA ALA A 44 38.00 45.51 13.38
C ALA A 44 39.14 44.62 12.88
N VAL A 45 38.85 43.71 11.93
CA VAL A 45 39.86 42.82 11.32
C VAL A 45 40.78 43.56 10.34
N SER A 46 40.41 44.77 9.92
CA SER A 46 41.16 45.55 8.94
C SER A 46 41.99 46.68 9.55
N ASP A 47 42.19 46.69 10.88
CA ASP A 47 42.92 47.71 11.63
C ASP A 47 42.40 49.14 11.34
N GLY A 48 41.09 49.29 11.09
CA GLY A 48 40.48 50.57 10.73
C GLY A 48 40.73 51.04 9.29
N ASN A 49 41.46 50.28 8.46
CA ASN A 49 41.59 50.58 7.03
C ASN A 49 40.27 50.29 6.30
N THR A 50 39.66 51.34 5.78
CA THR A 50 38.34 51.32 5.15
C THR A 50 38.28 50.49 3.87
N ASP A 51 39.31 50.52 3.03
CA ASP A 51 39.33 49.78 1.76
C ASP A 51 39.56 48.28 1.97
N LYS A 52 40.41 47.92 2.94
CA LYS A 52 40.55 46.54 3.41
C LYS A 52 39.25 46.05 4.06
N ALA A 53 38.59 46.89 4.86
CA ALA A 53 37.32 46.56 5.51
C ALA A 53 36.21 46.29 4.50
N LYS A 54 36.09 47.11 3.44
CA LYS A 54 35.14 46.88 2.33
C LYS A 54 35.36 45.53 1.66
N SER A 55 36.61 45.22 1.33
CA SER A 55 36.96 43.94 0.68
C SER A 55 36.59 42.75 1.57
N ARG A 56 36.89 42.83 2.87
CA ARG A 56 36.54 41.79 3.85
C ARG A 56 35.03 41.69 4.09
N TYR A 57 34.33 42.81 4.11
CA TYR A 57 32.87 42.85 4.23
C TYR A 57 32.20 42.12 3.07
N ILE A 58 32.62 42.41 1.83
CA ILE A 58 32.09 41.76 0.63
C ILE A 58 32.25 40.24 0.70
N GLU A 59 33.43 39.75 1.10
CA GLU A 59 33.71 38.32 1.25
C GLU A 59 32.81 37.68 2.32
N MET A 60 32.72 38.30 3.49
CA MET A 60 31.90 37.80 4.60
C MET A 60 30.40 37.81 4.24
N ARG A 61 29.91 38.88 3.62
CA ARG A 61 28.50 39.05 3.24
C ARG A 61 28.11 38.06 2.15
N ALA A 62 28.97 37.84 1.15
CA ALA A 62 28.75 36.82 0.13
C ALA A 62 28.60 35.42 0.74
N ASN A 63 29.41 35.09 1.75
CA ASN A 63 29.31 33.80 2.43
C ASN A 63 28.02 33.66 3.25
N VAL A 64 27.56 34.74 3.91
CA VAL A 64 26.26 34.76 4.61
C VAL A 64 25.12 34.48 3.61
N LEU A 65 25.06 35.23 2.51
CA LEU A 65 24.02 35.11 1.50
C LEU A 65 24.03 33.72 0.82
N ARG A 66 25.21 33.16 0.54
CA ARG A 66 25.35 31.78 0.04
C ARG A 66 24.77 30.76 1.01
N ASN A 67 25.05 30.92 2.31
CA ASN A 67 24.57 30.00 3.33
C ASN A 67 23.05 30.10 3.55
N GLU A 68 22.49 31.31 3.53
CA GLU A 68 21.05 31.53 3.58
C GLU A 68 20.34 30.86 2.40
N ARG A 69 20.85 31.06 1.18
CA ARG A 69 20.30 30.42 -0.03
C ARG A 69 20.35 28.91 0.05
N LYS A 70 21.45 28.33 0.54
CA LYS A 70 21.57 26.88 0.78
C LYS A 70 20.53 26.38 1.77
N ARG A 71 20.34 27.07 2.91
CA ARG A 71 19.32 26.71 3.91
C ARG A 71 17.91 26.75 3.32
N LEU A 72 17.59 27.77 2.53
CA LEU A 72 16.29 27.87 1.85
C LEU A 72 16.08 26.73 0.86
N GLN A 73 17.10 26.37 0.08
CA GLN A 73 17.02 25.23 -0.84
C GLN A 73 16.86 23.89 -0.12
N GLU A 74 17.58 23.69 0.99
CA GLU A 74 17.46 22.49 1.81
C GLU A 74 16.06 22.38 2.44
N PHE A 75 15.52 23.49 2.95
CA PHE A 75 14.16 23.55 3.47
C PHE A 75 13.13 23.21 2.39
N ALA A 76 13.25 23.80 1.20
CA ALA A 76 12.37 23.49 0.06
C ALA A 76 12.44 22.01 -0.33
N LYS A 77 13.64 21.42 -0.37
CA LYS A 77 13.83 19.98 -0.64
C LYS A 77 13.22 19.10 0.45
N GLN A 78 13.36 19.48 1.71
CA GLN A 78 12.75 18.75 2.83
C GLN A 78 11.23 18.80 2.76
N ALA A 79 10.65 19.98 2.53
CA ALA A 79 9.21 20.16 2.35
C ALA A 79 8.68 19.29 1.18
N GLN A 80 9.38 19.28 0.04
CA GLN A 80 9.01 18.43 -1.09
C GLN A 80 9.07 16.93 -0.76
N ARG A 81 10.10 16.48 -0.02
CA ARG A 81 10.21 15.08 0.42
C ARG A 81 9.08 14.70 1.37
N GLN A 82 8.70 15.58 2.28
CA GLN A 82 7.58 15.36 3.19
C GLN A 82 6.26 15.25 2.43
N GLN A 83 6.01 16.15 1.47
CA GLN A 83 4.82 16.07 0.60
C GLN A 83 4.76 14.75 -0.17
N LEU A 84 5.88 14.33 -0.78
CA LEU A 84 5.95 13.05 -1.49
C LEU A 84 5.73 11.85 -0.56
N ALA A 85 6.23 11.90 0.68
CA ALA A 85 6.01 10.85 1.67
C ALA A 85 4.53 10.76 2.08
N ILE A 86 3.87 11.90 2.28
CA ILE A 86 2.43 11.99 2.58
C ILE A 86 1.61 11.47 1.39
N GLU A 87 1.96 11.86 0.17
CA GLU A 87 1.29 11.39 -1.05
C GLU A 87 1.40 9.87 -1.20
N ARG A 88 2.59 9.30 -0.97
CA ARG A 88 2.79 7.85 -0.97
C ARG A 88 1.96 7.15 0.10
N GLN A 89 1.92 7.71 1.31
CA GLN A 89 1.12 7.16 2.40
C GLN A 89 -0.37 7.19 2.07
N ASN A 90 -0.85 8.28 1.46
CA ASN A 90 -2.24 8.41 1.02
C ASN A 90 -2.56 7.43 -0.12
N ALA A 91 -1.67 7.28 -1.09
CA ALA A 91 -1.83 6.30 -2.17
C ALA A 91 -1.86 4.86 -1.66
N GLU A 92 -1.03 4.53 -0.66
CA GLU A 92 -1.07 3.22 0.00
C GLU A 92 -2.36 3.01 0.79
N ARG A 93 -2.85 4.03 1.52
CA ARG A 93 -4.13 3.96 2.23
C ARG A 93 -5.29 3.75 1.26
N GLU A 94 -5.30 4.47 0.13
CA GLU A 94 -6.33 4.32 -0.90
C GLU A 94 -6.32 2.91 -1.50
N ARG A 95 -5.13 2.37 -1.83
CA ARG A 95 -5.00 0.98 -2.30
C ARG A 95 -5.51 -0.03 -1.29
N ARG A 96 -5.16 0.13 0.00
CA ARG A 96 -5.67 -0.74 1.08
C ARG A 96 -7.19 -0.64 1.20
N PHE A 97 -7.74 0.56 1.07
CA PHE A 97 -9.18 0.79 1.13
C PHE A 97 -9.90 0.11 -0.05
N GLN A 98 -9.36 0.22 -1.26
CA GLN A 98 -9.89 -0.47 -2.44
C GLN A 98 -9.79 -2.01 -2.30
N GLU A 99 -8.68 -2.53 -1.78
CA GLU A 99 -8.51 -3.96 -1.49
C GLU A 99 -9.56 -4.44 -0.48
N LEU A 100 -9.76 -3.70 0.62
CA LEU A 100 -10.78 -3.99 1.62
C LEU A 100 -12.20 -3.99 1.05
N GLN A 101 -12.54 -3.01 0.20
CA GLN A 101 -13.84 -2.99 -0.48
C GLN A 101 -14.04 -4.22 -1.36
N SER A 102 -13.03 -4.60 -2.15
CA SER A 102 -13.09 -5.78 -3.01
C SER A 102 -13.25 -7.07 -2.22
N LEU A 103 -12.56 -7.18 -1.08
CA LEU A 103 -12.65 -8.34 -0.19
C LEU A 103 -14.01 -8.41 0.50
N SER A 104 -14.57 -7.27 0.93
CA SER A 104 -15.91 -7.19 1.50
C SER A 104 -16.99 -7.63 0.50
N GLN A 105 -16.87 -7.18 -0.76
CA GLN A 105 -17.75 -7.64 -1.84
C GLN A 105 -17.61 -9.15 -2.09
N ARG A 106 -16.37 -9.66 -2.09
CA ARG A 106 -16.11 -11.10 -2.23
C ARG A 106 -16.69 -11.90 -1.07
N GLU A 107 -16.55 -11.42 0.17
CA GLU A 107 -17.15 -12.04 1.35
C GLU A 107 -18.67 -12.14 1.19
N ALA A 108 -19.34 -11.04 0.82
CA ALA A 108 -20.78 -11.01 0.58
C ALA A 108 -21.19 -11.98 -0.54
N ALA A 109 -20.41 -12.06 -1.62
CA ALA A 109 -20.66 -12.98 -2.73
C ALA A 109 -20.54 -14.45 -2.30
N VAL A 110 -19.48 -14.81 -1.56
CA VAL A 110 -19.29 -16.17 -1.03
C VAL A 110 -20.38 -16.52 -0.02
N GLN A 111 -20.72 -15.60 0.87
CA GLN A 111 -21.79 -15.77 1.85
C GLN A 111 -23.16 -15.97 1.17
N ASN A 112 -23.44 -15.20 0.11
CA ASN A 112 -24.67 -15.35 -0.67
C ASN A 112 -24.71 -16.73 -1.39
N LYS A 113 -23.60 -17.15 -2.01
CA LYS A 113 -23.48 -18.50 -2.61
C LYS A 113 -23.74 -19.60 -1.58
N LEU A 114 -23.12 -19.49 -0.41
CA LEU A 114 -23.31 -20.43 0.70
C LEU A 114 -24.78 -20.46 1.13
N TRP A 115 -25.42 -19.29 1.19
CA TRP A 115 -26.82 -19.19 1.56
C TRP A 115 -27.74 -19.86 0.54
N LEU A 116 -27.64 -19.46 -0.73
CA LEU A 116 -28.47 -19.97 -1.81
C LEU A 116 -28.36 -21.49 -1.96
N GLN A 117 -27.13 -22.02 -1.91
CA GLN A 117 -26.88 -23.43 -2.17
C GLN A 117 -27.13 -24.36 -0.97
N PHE A 118 -26.94 -23.88 0.27
CA PHE A 118 -26.93 -24.77 1.44
C PHE A 118 -27.90 -24.38 2.57
N THR A 119 -28.06 -23.08 2.86
CA THR A 119 -28.81 -22.67 4.06
C THR A 119 -30.23 -22.19 3.76
N SER A 120 -30.52 -21.82 2.50
CA SER A 120 -31.83 -21.36 2.05
C SER A 120 -32.93 -22.40 2.29
N PRO A 121 -34.17 -21.98 2.60
CA PRO A 121 -35.29 -22.91 2.80
C PRO A 121 -35.53 -23.80 1.58
N GLU A 122 -35.34 -23.27 0.37
CA GLU A 122 -35.52 -24.00 -0.89
C GLU A 122 -34.44 -25.05 -1.11
N ALA A 123 -33.17 -24.71 -0.89
CA ALA A 123 -32.08 -25.68 -0.97
C ALA A 123 -32.27 -26.83 0.01
N LYS A 124 -32.70 -26.53 1.26
CA LYS A 124 -33.02 -27.55 2.26
C LYS A 124 -34.16 -28.46 1.81
N LYS A 125 -35.24 -27.91 1.25
CA LYS A 125 -36.37 -28.68 0.71
C LYS A 125 -35.93 -29.57 -0.46
N GLY A 126 -35.16 -29.05 -1.40
CA GLY A 126 -34.62 -29.80 -2.54
C GLY A 126 -33.71 -30.94 -2.11
N LYS A 127 -32.83 -30.69 -1.14
CA LYS A 127 -31.98 -31.71 -0.53
C LYS A 127 -32.80 -32.81 0.13
N ARG A 128 -33.77 -32.45 0.98
CA ARG A 128 -34.68 -33.42 1.61
C ARG A 128 -35.41 -34.29 0.59
N LYS A 129 -35.92 -33.70 -0.50
CA LYS A 129 -36.56 -34.46 -1.59
C LYS A 129 -35.61 -35.45 -2.25
N LYS A 130 -34.38 -35.03 -2.58
CA LYS A 130 -33.34 -35.92 -3.14
C LYS A 130 -32.98 -37.05 -2.18
N GLN A 131 -32.82 -36.74 -0.89
CA GLN A 131 -32.51 -37.72 0.15
C GLN A 131 -33.63 -38.75 0.28
N VAL A 132 -34.89 -38.32 0.41
CA VAL A 132 -36.05 -39.23 0.50
C VAL A 132 -36.12 -40.14 -0.74
N ARG A 133 -35.95 -39.58 -1.94
CA ARG A 133 -35.95 -40.36 -3.19
C ARG A 133 -34.84 -41.39 -3.22
N ASN A 134 -33.60 -41.00 -2.89
CA ASN A 134 -32.46 -41.91 -2.94
C ASN A 134 -32.53 -42.99 -1.85
N THR A 135 -33.04 -42.67 -0.66
CA THR A 135 -33.33 -43.67 0.39
C THR A 135 -34.40 -44.65 -0.06
N LEU A 136 -35.45 -44.17 -0.73
CA LEU A 136 -36.51 -45.04 -1.24
C LEU A 136 -36.00 -45.98 -2.35
N ILE A 137 -35.18 -45.47 -3.28
CA ILE A 137 -34.51 -46.29 -4.30
C ILE A 137 -33.63 -47.35 -3.64
N PHE A 138 -32.78 -46.95 -2.68
CA PHE A 138 -31.91 -47.90 -1.97
C PHE A 138 -32.71 -48.98 -1.25
N ALA A 139 -33.79 -48.63 -0.56
CA ALA A 139 -34.65 -49.59 0.13
C ALA A 139 -35.30 -50.59 -0.84
N VAL A 140 -35.85 -50.11 -1.97
CA VAL A 140 -36.47 -50.98 -2.99
C VAL A 140 -35.43 -51.91 -3.62
N VAL A 141 -34.26 -51.41 -3.99
CA VAL A 141 -33.18 -52.22 -4.57
C VAL A 141 -32.65 -53.25 -3.57
N SER A 142 -32.53 -52.87 -2.29
CA SER A 142 -32.06 -53.79 -1.23
C SER A 142 -33.03 -54.93 -1.01
N VAL A 143 -34.33 -54.62 -0.89
CA VAL A 143 -35.39 -55.64 -0.71
C VAL A 143 -35.52 -56.52 -1.95
N GLY A 144 -35.52 -55.93 -3.15
CA GLY A 144 -35.58 -56.69 -4.40
C GLY A 144 -34.38 -57.62 -4.58
N SER A 145 -33.17 -57.15 -4.24
CA SER A 145 -31.96 -57.98 -4.30
C SER A 145 -32.02 -59.14 -3.30
N TYR A 146 -32.57 -58.92 -2.11
CA TYR A 146 -32.73 -59.97 -1.10
C TYR A 146 -33.76 -61.03 -1.50
N LEU A 147 -34.81 -60.65 -2.24
CA LEU A 147 -35.88 -61.57 -2.66
C LEU A 147 -35.59 -62.33 -3.96
N LEU A 148 -34.75 -61.80 -4.85
CA LEU A 148 -34.55 -62.34 -6.20
C LEU A 148 -33.24 -63.10 -6.40
N LEU A 149 -32.26 -62.99 -5.49
CA LEU A 149 -30.95 -63.64 -5.62
C LEU A 149 -30.82 -64.83 -4.66
N GLU A 150 -30.31 -65.95 -5.17
CA GLU A 150 -29.97 -67.14 -4.37
C GLU A 150 -28.80 -66.88 -3.39
N GLU A 151 -28.63 -67.79 -2.43
CA GLU A 151 -27.76 -67.63 -1.25
C GLU A 151 -26.34 -67.14 -1.59
N GLY A 152 -26.01 -65.93 -1.12
CA GLY A 152 -24.68 -65.31 -1.22
C GLY A 152 -24.57 -64.12 -2.18
N GLY A 153 -25.45 -63.99 -3.17
CA GLY A 153 -25.38 -62.91 -4.19
C GLY A 153 -25.91 -61.54 -3.74
N ALA A 154 -26.87 -61.52 -2.81
CA ALA A 154 -27.55 -60.29 -2.39
C ALA A 154 -26.69 -59.37 -1.50
N ILE A 155 -25.88 -59.97 -0.62
CA ILE A 155 -25.06 -59.26 0.38
C ILE A 155 -24.09 -58.24 -0.25
N PRO A 156 -23.24 -58.60 -1.24
CA PRO A 156 -22.31 -57.63 -1.82
C PRO A 156 -23.01 -56.46 -2.52
N ILE A 157 -24.18 -56.68 -3.14
CA ILE A 157 -24.96 -55.63 -3.81
C ILE A 157 -25.51 -54.63 -2.80
N ILE A 158 -26.04 -55.12 -1.67
CA ILE A 158 -26.58 -54.27 -0.60
C ILE A 158 -25.46 -53.43 0.03
N VAL A 159 -24.28 -54.02 0.30
CA VAL A 159 -23.12 -53.30 0.87
C VAL A 159 -22.64 -52.20 -0.08
N PHE A 160 -22.53 -52.50 -1.37
CA PHE A 160 -22.13 -51.51 -2.37
C PHE A 160 -23.17 -50.38 -2.51
N GLY A 161 -24.46 -50.75 -2.55
CA GLY A 161 -25.56 -49.79 -2.58
C GLY A 161 -25.60 -48.88 -1.35
N PHE A 162 -25.26 -49.41 -0.17
CA PHE A 162 -25.19 -48.64 1.07
C PHE A 162 -24.07 -47.59 1.02
N GLY A 163 -22.90 -47.96 0.51
CA GLY A 163 -21.80 -47.02 0.28
C GLY A 163 -22.18 -45.90 -0.68
N ALA A 164 -22.82 -46.22 -1.79
CA ALA A 164 -23.31 -45.23 -2.76
C ALA A 164 -24.39 -44.31 -2.15
N TRP A 165 -25.30 -44.85 -1.34
CA TRP A 165 -26.31 -44.07 -0.62
C TRP A 165 -25.68 -43.10 0.39
N LEU A 166 -24.69 -43.55 1.17
CA LEU A 166 -23.95 -42.69 2.10
C LEU A 166 -23.22 -41.55 1.38
N LEU A 167 -22.54 -41.84 0.27
CA LEU A 167 -21.86 -40.82 -0.54
C LEU A 167 -22.86 -39.79 -1.10
N SER A 168 -24.07 -40.24 -1.48
CA SER A 168 -25.14 -39.33 -1.91
C SER A 168 -25.63 -38.38 -0.81
N LEU A 169 -25.36 -38.65 0.47
CA LEU A 169 -25.73 -37.77 1.59
C LEU A 169 -24.67 -36.69 1.86
N ALA A 170 -23.44 -36.89 1.38
CA ALA A 170 -22.33 -35.97 1.59
C ALA A 170 -22.54 -34.64 0.85
N THR A 171 -22.24 -33.52 1.52
CA THR A 171 -22.32 -32.18 0.93
C THR A 171 -20.97 -31.78 0.36
N TYR A 172 -20.70 -32.19 -0.86
CA TYR A 172 -19.55 -31.73 -1.62
C TYR A 172 -19.63 -30.21 -1.85
N GLY A 173 -18.51 -29.49 -1.68
CA GLY A 173 -18.37 -28.05 -1.93
C GLY A 173 -18.76 -27.11 -0.78
N LYS A 174 -19.43 -27.57 0.28
CA LYS A 174 -19.76 -26.70 1.43
C LYS A 174 -18.52 -26.26 2.22
N GLN A 175 -17.64 -27.22 2.51
CA GLN A 175 -16.40 -26.97 3.27
C GLN A 175 -15.48 -26.00 2.53
N GLU A 176 -15.37 -26.15 1.21
CA GLU A 176 -14.56 -25.28 0.36
C GLU A 176 -15.01 -23.80 0.44
N LEU A 177 -16.33 -23.55 0.39
CA LEU A 177 -16.88 -22.19 0.53
C LEU A 177 -16.71 -21.63 1.95
N GLU A 178 -16.81 -22.46 2.98
CA GLU A 178 -16.56 -22.06 4.37
C GLU A 178 -15.08 -21.70 4.61
N ASP A 179 -14.17 -22.46 4.02
CA ASP A 179 -12.73 -22.20 4.06
C ASP A 179 -12.37 -20.93 3.26
N GLU A 180 -12.98 -20.73 2.08
CA GLU A 180 -12.81 -19.49 1.32
C GLU A 180 -13.29 -18.28 2.12
N LEU A 181 -14.46 -18.35 2.76
CA LEU A 181 -14.99 -17.29 3.61
C LEU A 181 -14.04 -16.98 4.79
N LYS A 182 -13.51 -18.01 5.44
CA LYS A 182 -12.55 -17.88 6.54
C LYS A 182 -11.25 -17.23 6.10
N ASN A 183 -10.78 -17.55 4.89
CA ASN A 183 -9.58 -16.95 4.31
C ASN A 183 -9.78 -15.47 3.98
N VAL A 184 -10.93 -15.12 3.37
CA VAL A 184 -11.29 -13.73 3.08
C VAL A 184 -11.38 -12.91 4.37
N ARG A 185 -12.05 -13.42 5.41
CA ARG A 185 -12.13 -12.74 6.72
C ARG A 185 -10.78 -12.55 7.39
N ARG A 186 -9.91 -13.57 7.34
CA ARG A 186 -8.53 -13.43 7.84
C ARG A 186 -7.81 -12.30 7.11
N ARG A 187 -7.89 -12.26 5.78
CA ARG A 187 -7.24 -11.21 4.99
C ARG A 187 -7.77 -9.81 5.32
N ILE A 188 -9.08 -9.66 5.51
CA ILE A 188 -9.69 -8.39 5.95
C ILE A 188 -9.15 -7.99 7.33
N ASN A 189 -9.09 -8.92 8.28
CA ASN A 189 -8.53 -8.66 9.60
C ASN A 189 -7.04 -8.30 9.55
N ASP A 190 -6.24 -8.95 8.71
CA ASP A 190 -4.81 -8.63 8.57
C ASP A 190 -4.59 -7.23 7.99
N LEU A 191 -5.47 -6.79 7.08
CA LEU A 191 -5.44 -5.47 6.46
C LEU A 191 -6.00 -4.36 7.37
N GLY A 192 -7.00 -4.66 8.20
CA GLY A 192 -7.68 -3.71 9.08
C GLY A 192 -7.18 -3.69 10.53
N GLY A 193 -6.57 -4.78 11.01
CA GLY A 193 -6.22 -5.00 12.43
C GLY A 193 -4.80 -4.60 12.82
N ASN A 194 -4.05 -3.96 11.92
CA ASN A 194 -2.69 -3.47 12.18
C ASN A 194 -2.65 -1.95 12.43
N THR A 195 -3.74 -1.39 12.97
CA THR A 195 -3.84 -0.01 13.46
C THR A 195 -3.89 0.02 14.98
#